data_AF-A0A961YN51-F1
#
_entry.id   AF-A0A961YN51-F1
#
_cell.length_a   1.000
_cell.length_b   1.000
_cell.length_c   1.000
_cell.angle_alpha   90.00
_cell.angle_beta   90.00
_cell.angle_gamma   90.00
#
_symmetry.space_group_name_H-M   'P 1'
#
loop_
_entity.id
_entity.type
_entity.pdbx_description
1 polymer ?
#
loop_
_entity_poly.entity_id
_entity_poly.type
_entity_poly.pdbx_seq_one_letter_code
_entity_poly.pdbx_strand_id
1 'polypeptide(L)'
;TMLADGTFTYDPNGQFDALTAGQFSGDGFTYEIDDGHGETDTASVAITIDGVNDAPTATGLPTDVEVVNGLLWDLDISAVSLADPDSSALTVVLSVSDGTLSALSGGGVTAALSSGNQMLTLTGTTGDLNAFLDTSSNIRYLNAPGDTGNNADTLIITINDNNGSGDVALAPVHIDVDAVGIATNGDDSIRGTPADDTIMAMLGNDWVDAEAGNDTVFGGPGNDRLHGGLGNDVLYGGPGFDTLRGDEGNDRLFGGDNDDMLYGGTGNDVLFGGAGADMFIFEANFGQDKINDMEAQDMTHFKSGVLYDGYGVILTGLAELKAATQDASSHVSNVTLINNANVKIDFDSGDSITLWGSYSDWIAIPDHIV
;
A
#
# COMPACT_ATOMS: atom_id res chain seq x y z
N THR A 1 15.71 -10.09 -61.73
CA THR A 1 15.87 -10.14 -63.20
C THR A 1 17.30 -9.82 -63.55
N MET A 2 17.95 -10.61 -64.40
CA MET A 2 19.33 -10.33 -64.82
C MET A 2 19.36 -9.20 -65.85
N LEU A 3 20.22 -8.21 -65.63
CA LEU A 3 20.44 -7.07 -66.51
C LEU A 3 21.35 -7.47 -67.68
N ALA A 4 21.33 -6.66 -68.75
CA ALA A 4 22.09 -6.93 -69.98
C ALA A 4 23.62 -6.91 -69.77
N ASP A 5 24.10 -6.34 -68.66
CA ASP A 5 25.51 -6.35 -68.26
C ASP A 5 25.89 -7.57 -67.39
N GLY A 6 24.95 -8.51 -67.18
CA GLY A 6 25.14 -9.71 -66.37
C GLY A 6 24.94 -9.50 -64.86
N THR A 7 24.61 -8.29 -64.41
CA THR A 7 24.30 -8.04 -63.00
C THR A 7 22.86 -8.43 -62.66
N PHE A 8 22.57 -8.78 -61.42
CA PHE A 8 21.21 -9.00 -60.94
C PHE A 8 21.07 -8.51 -59.50
N THR A 9 19.86 -8.13 -59.13
CA THR A 9 19.51 -7.79 -57.75
C THR A 9 18.86 -9.01 -57.10
N TYR A 10 19.37 -9.40 -55.93
CA TYR A 10 18.83 -10.44 -55.08
C TYR A 10 18.21 -9.76 -53.85
N ASP A 11 16.93 -10.03 -53.62
CA ASP A 11 16.21 -9.59 -52.44
C ASP A 11 15.43 -10.80 -51.89
N PRO A 12 15.88 -11.40 -50.77
CA PRO A 12 15.22 -12.55 -50.19
C PRO A 12 13.91 -12.18 -49.47
N ASN A 13 13.51 -10.90 -49.42
CA ASN A 13 12.27 -10.42 -48.80
C ASN A 13 12.04 -11.00 -47.38
N GLY A 14 13.11 -11.02 -46.57
CA GLY A 14 13.09 -11.47 -45.17
C GLY A 14 13.05 -12.99 -44.95
N GLN A 15 13.15 -13.81 -45.99
CA GLN A 15 13.04 -15.28 -45.88
C GLN A 15 14.09 -15.91 -44.94
N PHE A 16 15.21 -15.22 -44.70
CA PHE A 16 16.35 -15.74 -43.94
C PHE A 16 16.59 -14.98 -42.63
N ASP A 17 15.67 -14.11 -42.21
CA ASP A 17 15.81 -13.23 -41.03
C ASP A 17 15.78 -13.99 -39.69
N ALA A 18 15.45 -15.28 -39.69
CA ALA A 18 15.46 -16.13 -38.50
C ALA A 18 16.68 -17.07 -38.44
N LEU A 19 17.64 -16.91 -39.36
CA LEU A 19 18.85 -17.73 -39.36
C LEU A 19 19.82 -17.23 -38.29
N THR A 20 19.91 -17.99 -37.21
CA THR A 20 20.84 -17.70 -36.11
C THR A 20 22.30 -17.81 -36.56
N ALA A 21 23.22 -17.20 -35.80
CA ALA A 21 24.66 -17.35 -36.05
C ALA A 21 25.08 -18.84 -36.13
N GLY A 22 25.75 -19.19 -37.23
CA GLY A 22 26.22 -20.56 -37.49
C GLY A 22 25.20 -21.46 -38.20
N GLN A 23 23.96 -21.02 -38.39
CA GLN A 23 23.06 -21.63 -39.36
C GLN A 23 23.37 -21.09 -40.76
N PHE A 24 23.03 -21.87 -41.79
CA PHE A 24 23.09 -21.41 -43.16
C PHE A 24 21.91 -22.00 -43.94
N SER A 25 21.46 -21.25 -44.94
CA SER A 25 20.51 -21.72 -45.92
C SER A 25 21.10 -21.58 -47.32
N GLY A 26 20.65 -22.43 -48.24
CA GLY A 26 20.97 -22.32 -49.65
C GLY A 26 19.84 -21.63 -50.40
N ASP A 27 20.19 -20.79 -51.36
CA ASP A 27 19.33 -20.41 -52.48
C ASP A 27 20.11 -20.54 -53.79
N GLY A 28 19.46 -20.39 -54.93
CA GLY A 28 20.14 -20.44 -56.20
C GLY A 28 19.24 -20.24 -57.39
N PHE A 29 19.86 -20.07 -58.54
CA PHE A 29 19.15 -19.96 -59.80
C PHE A 29 19.94 -20.62 -60.92
N THR A 30 19.21 -21.03 -61.95
CA THR A 30 19.79 -21.55 -63.20
C THR A 30 19.62 -20.51 -64.29
N TYR A 31 20.64 -20.35 -65.12
CA TYR A 31 20.60 -19.48 -66.29
C TYR A 31 21.04 -20.24 -67.54
N GLU A 32 20.52 -19.80 -68.67
CA GLU A 32 20.78 -20.35 -70.00
C GLU A 32 21.44 -19.26 -70.86
N ILE A 33 22.48 -19.63 -71.60
CA ILE A 33 23.19 -18.77 -72.54
C ILE A 33 22.91 -19.28 -73.95
N ASP A 34 22.45 -18.41 -74.84
CA ASP A 34 22.17 -18.70 -76.26
C ASP A 34 23.04 -17.79 -77.13
N ASP A 35 23.72 -18.35 -78.13
CA ASP A 35 24.56 -17.60 -79.07
C ASP A 35 23.78 -17.09 -80.30
N GLY A 36 22.47 -17.34 -80.36
CA GLY A 36 21.56 -16.98 -81.45
C GLY A 36 21.68 -17.86 -82.69
N HIS A 37 22.48 -18.93 -82.64
CA HIS A 37 22.70 -19.86 -83.76
C HIS A 37 22.15 -21.26 -83.49
N GLY A 38 21.35 -21.42 -82.42
CA GLY A 38 20.56 -22.62 -82.14
C GLY A 38 21.18 -23.59 -81.14
N GLU A 39 22.32 -23.25 -80.54
CA GLU A 39 22.89 -23.97 -79.39
C GLU A 39 22.76 -23.12 -78.12
N THR A 40 22.44 -23.78 -77.01
CA THR A 40 22.39 -23.14 -75.69
C THR A 40 23.21 -23.93 -74.67
N ASP A 41 23.68 -23.25 -73.64
CA ASP A 41 24.34 -23.86 -72.49
C ASP A 41 23.69 -23.39 -71.20
N THR A 42 23.64 -24.26 -70.19
CA THR A 42 22.98 -23.98 -68.91
C THR A 42 23.95 -24.11 -67.76
N ALA A 43 23.94 -23.14 -66.86
CA ALA A 43 24.73 -23.17 -65.63
C ALA A 43 23.86 -22.79 -64.42
N SER A 44 24.27 -23.23 -63.24
CA SER A 44 23.59 -22.91 -61.98
C SER A 44 24.51 -22.15 -61.04
N VAL A 45 23.93 -21.18 -60.34
CA VAL A 45 24.58 -20.42 -59.27
C VAL A 45 23.97 -20.88 -57.95
N ALA A 46 24.82 -21.32 -57.03
CA ALA A 46 24.44 -21.56 -55.64
C ALA A 46 24.82 -20.36 -54.79
N ILE A 47 23.90 -19.92 -53.96
CA ILE A 47 24.04 -18.85 -52.98
C ILE A 47 23.97 -19.50 -51.61
N THR A 48 24.99 -19.32 -50.80
CA THR A 48 24.95 -19.67 -49.37
C THR A 48 24.65 -18.41 -48.60
N ILE A 49 23.59 -18.45 -47.79
CA ILE A 49 23.20 -17.39 -46.86
C ILE A 49 23.60 -17.88 -45.48
N ASP A 50 24.61 -17.24 -44.91
CA ASP A 50 25.01 -17.49 -43.52
C ASP A 50 24.14 -16.64 -42.59
N GLY A 51 23.60 -17.29 -41.56
CA GLY A 51 22.85 -16.64 -40.51
C GLY A 51 23.72 -15.74 -39.65
N VAL A 52 23.15 -14.62 -39.22
CA VAL A 52 23.76 -13.68 -38.28
C VAL A 52 22.80 -13.54 -37.12
N ASN A 53 23.33 -13.52 -35.91
CA ASN A 53 22.51 -13.34 -34.73
C ASN A 53 22.02 -11.88 -34.64
N ASP A 54 20.71 -11.70 -34.62
CA ASP A 54 20.03 -10.43 -34.42
C ASP A 54 19.80 -10.18 -32.92
N ALA A 55 19.79 -8.90 -32.53
CA ALA A 55 19.53 -8.55 -31.15
C ALA A 55 18.05 -8.75 -30.80
N PRO A 56 17.73 -9.20 -29.58
CA PRO A 56 16.35 -9.18 -29.11
C PRO A 56 15.87 -7.72 -29.04
N THR A 57 14.56 -7.54 -29.04
CA THR A 57 13.91 -6.24 -28.84
C THR A 57 12.91 -6.34 -27.69
N ALA A 58 12.81 -5.26 -26.92
CA ALA A 58 11.84 -5.12 -25.85
C ALA A 58 11.18 -3.76 -25.96
N THR A 59 9.87 -3.73 -25.78
CA THR A 59 9.06 -2.51 -25.81
C THR A 59 8.08 -2.49 -24.65
N GLY A 60 7.56 -1.30 -24.36
CA GLY A 60 6.72 -1.08 -23.19
C GLY A 60 7.56 -0.87 -21.93
N LEU A 61 7.05 0.00 -21.07
CA LEU A 61 7.62 0.25 -19.76
C LEU A 61 6.44 0.26 -18.77
N PRO A 62 6.54 -0.46 -17.64
CA PRO A 62 5.62 -0.27 -16.54
C PRO A 62 5.61 1.20 -16.09
N THR A 63 4.49 1.65 -15.53
CA THR A 63 4.52 2.88 -14.72
C THR A 63 5.33 2.64 -13.45
N ASP A 64 5.65 3.70 -12.73
CA ASP A 64 6.21 3.56 -11.39
C ASP A 64 5.27 2.70 -10.53
N VAL A 65 5.88 1.86 -9.70
CA VAL A 65 5.18 0.82 -8.93
C VAL A 65 5.04 1.31 -7.49
N GLU A 66 3.80 1.45 -7.03
CA GLU A 66 3.51 1.76 -5.63
C GLU A 66 3.35 0.45 -4.84
N VAL A 67 4.10 0.31 -3.76
CA VAL A 67 4.00 -0.84 -2.84
C VAL A 67 3.99 -0.36 -1.39
N VAL A 68 3.61 -1.26 -0.50
CA VAL A 68 3.52 -0.99 0.94
C VAL A 68 4.60 -1.78 1.67
N ASN A 69 5.42 -1.08 2.47
CA ASN A 69 6.60 -1.60 3.15
C ASN A 69 6.32 -2.89 3.96
N GLY A 70 7.13 -3.92 3.80
CA GLY A 70 7.03 -5.16 4.56
C GLY A 70 5.93 -6.13 4.10
N LEU A 71 5.16 -5.77 3.07
CA LEU A 71 4.23 -6.67 2.40
C LEU A 71 4.81 -7.22 1.10
N LEU A 72 4.35 -8.41 0.70
CA LEU A 72 4.72 -9.02 -0.57
C LEU A 72 3.72 -8.61 -1.65
N TRP A 73 4.19 -7.88 -2.67
CA TRP A 73 3.37 -7.31 -3.73
C TRP A 73 3.55 -8.04 -5.05
N ASP A 74 2.47 -8.16 -5.83
CA ASP A 74 2.53 -8.61 -7.23
C ASP A 74 3.13 -7.47 -8.08
N LEU A 75 4.21 -7.76 -8.80
CA LEU A 75 4.94 -6.79 -9.61
C LEU A 75 4.42 -6.82 -11.05
N ASP A 76 3.50 -5.92 -11.37
CA ASP A 76 2.90 -5.84 -12.70
C ASP A 76 3.85 -5.24 -13.74
N ILE A 77 4.39 -6.09 -14.60
CA ILE A 77 5.19 -5.71 -15.77
C ILE A 77 4.60 -6.20 -17.09
N SER A 78 3.28 -6.41 -17.12
CA SER A 78 2.52 -6.87 -18.31
C SER A 78 2.64 -5.94 -19.51
N ALA A 79 3.02 -4.68 -19.29
CA ALA A 79 3.32 -3.74 -20.36
C ALA A 79 4.55 -4.14 -21.21
N VAL A 80 5.47 -4.96 -20.66
CA VAL A 80 6.69 -5.36 -21.36
C VAL A 80 6.37 -6.41 -22.42
N SER A 81 6.76 -6.13 -23.67
CA SER A 81 6.63 -7.04 -24.81
C SER A 81 7.99 -7.32 -25.42
N LEU A 82 8.31 -8.60 -25.58
CA LEU A 82 9.57 -9.12 -26.11
C LEU A 82 9.40 -9.63 -27.54
N ALA A 83 10.41 -9.44 -28.38
CA ALA A 83 10.52 -10.05 -29.70
C ALA A 83 11.98 -10.38 -30.03
N ASP A 84 12.20 -11.48 -30.75
CA ASP A 84 13.51 -11.91 -31.24
C ASP A 84 13.33 -12.52 -32.64
N PRO A 85 13.97 -11.97 -33.68
CA PRO A 85 13.95 -12.53 -35.04
C PRO A 85 14.44 -13.98 -35.12
N ASP A 86 15.42 -14.35 -34.30
CA ASP A 86 16.12 -15.63 -34.33
C ASP A 86 15.33 -16.79 -33.70
N SER A 87 14.14 -16.50 -33.15
CA SER A 87 13.29 -17.48 -32.44
C SER A 87 14.03 -18.28 -31.36
N SER A 88 15.12 -17.71 -30.84
CA SER A 88 15.99 -18.34 -29.86
C SER A 88 15.39 -18.25 -28.46
N ALA A 89 15.94 -19.00 -27.51
CA ALA A 89 15.51 -18.87 -26.11
C ALA A 89 16.08 -17.58 -25.53
N LEU A 90 15.21 -16.78 -24.92
CA LEU A 90 15.61 -15.53 -24.28
C LEU A 90 15.84 -15.75 -22.78
N THR A 91 16.71 -14.90 -22.25
CA THR A 91 16.92 -14.69 -20.83
C THR A 91 16.48 -13.27 -20.49
N VAL A 92 15.54 -13.13 -19.56
CA VAL A 92 15.13 -11.85 -18.97
C VAL A 92 15.69 -11.79 -17.56
N VAL A 93 16.46 -10.77 -17.24
CA VAL A 93 16.97 -10.53 -15.89
C VAL A 93 16.29 -9.30 -15.32
N LEU A 94 15.63 -9.49 -14.18
CA LEU A 94 15.10 -8.42 -13.36
C LEU A 94 16.04 -8.25 -12.18
N SER A 95 16.48 -7.03 -11.93
CA SER A 95 17.27 -6.69 -10.74
C SER A 95 16.68 -5.50 -10.04
N VAL A 96 16.54 -5.60 -8.73
CA VAL A 96 16.16 -4.49 -7.84
C VAL A 96 17.42 -3.98 -7.13
N SER A 97 17.44 -2.69 -6.77
CA SER A 97 18.59 -2.07 -6.11
C SER A 97 18.65 -2.41 -4.62
N ASP A 98 17.51 -2.70 -4.01
CA ASP A 98 17.39 -3.35 -2.70
C ASP A 98 16.20 -4.34 -2.68
N GLY A 99 15.84 -4.88 -1.51
CA GLY A 99 14.71 -5.79 -1.35
C GLY A 99 14.93 -7.17 -1.98
N THR A 100 13.83 -7.86 -2.28
CA THR A 100 13.85 -9.22 -2.82
C THR A 100 12.73 -9.45 -3.83
N LEU A 101 13.05 -10.24 -4.86
CA LEU A 101 12.12 -10.75 -5.85
C LEU A 101 11.75 -12.20 -5.55
N SER A 102 10.58 -12.62 -6.01
CA SER A 102 10.21 -14.03 -6.06
C SER A 102 9.34 -14.33 -7.27
N ALA A 103 9.53 -15.53 -7.82
CA ALA A 103 8.73 -16.06 -8.92
C ALA A 103 8.81 -17.59 -8.90
N LEU A 104 7.81 -18.25 -9.47
CA LEU A 104 7.81 -19.71 -9.64
C LEU A 104 7.90 -20.05 -11.11
N SER A 105 8.72 -21.06 -11.45
CA SER A 105 8.77 -21.60 -12.81
C SER A 105 7.41 -22.16 -13.23
N GLY A 106 7.02 -21.91 -14.48
CA GLY A 106 5.72 -22.31 -15.02
C GLY A 106 5.56 -21.87 -16.47
N GLY A 107 4.62 -22.48 -17.19
CA GLY A 107 4.27 -22.04 -18.56
C GLY A 107 5.42 -22.08 -19.58
N GLY A 108 6.43 -22.94 -19.40
CA GLY A 108 7.62 -22.97 -20.26
C GLY A 108 8.76 -22.05 -19.80
N VAL A 109 8.55 -21.25 -18.76
CA VAL A 109 9.56 -20.36 -18.17
C VAL A 109 10.20 -21.01 -16.95
N THR A 110 11.53 -20.95 -16.88
CA THR A 110 12.32 -21.29 -15.69
C THR A 110 12.70 -20.01 -14.96
N ALA A 111 12.37 -19.92 -13.67
CA ALA A 111 12.74 -18.82 -12.79
C ALA A 111 13.87 -19.23 -11.85
N ALA A 112 14.92 -18.40 -11.78
CA ALA A 112 16.06 -18.60 -10.88
C ALA A 112 16.41 -17.30 -10.14
N LEU A 113 16.54 -17.38 -8.81
CA LEU A 113 16.94 -16.26 -7.96
C LEU A 113 18.43 -16.30 -7.65
N SER A 114 19.06 -15.14 -7.56
CA SER A 114 20.46 -14.98 -7.17
C SER A 114 20.68 -13.68 -6.38
N SER A 115 21.90 -13.44 -5.90
CA SER A 115 22.26 -12.24 -5.13
C SER A 115 21.33 -11.93 -3.96
N GLY A 116 21.04 -12.93 -3.12
CA GLY A 116 20.11 -12.74 -2.00
C GLY A 116 18.67 -12.48 -2.43
N ASN A 117 18.29 -12.96 -3.63
CA ASN A 117 17.00 -12.76 -4.28
C ASN A 117 16.77 -11.36 -4.87
N GLN A 118 17.79 -10.50 -4.94
CA GLN A 118 17.69 -9.21 -5.64
C GLN A 118 17.70 -9.34 -7.17
N MET A 119 18.16 -10.49 -7.68
CA MET A 119 18.16 -10.79 -9.11
C MET A 119 17.31 -12.00 -9.42
N LEU A 120 16.34 -11.83 -10.31
CA LEU A 120 15.51 -12.87 -10.89
C LEU A 120 15.88 -13.06 -12.36
N THR A 121 16.29 -14.26 -12.72
CA THR A 121 16.55 -14.67 -14.10
C THR A 121 15.42 -15.57 -14.59
N LEU A 122 14.76 -15.16 -15.67
CA LEU A 122 13.72 -15.92 -16.36
C LEU A 122 14.28 -16.41 -17.70
N THR A 123 14.14 -17.69 -18.00
CA THR A 123 14.56 -18.27 -19.28
C THR A 123 13.41 -19.04 -19.92
N GLY A 124 13.17 -18.81 -21.21
CA GLY A 124 12.08 -19.45 -21.95
C GLY A 124 12.07 -19.05 -23.43
N THR A 125 11.06 -19.51 -24.17
CA THR A 125 10.80 -18.99 -25.52
C THR A 125 10.22 -17.56 -25.42
N THR A 126 10.34 -16.76 -26.47
CA THR A 126 9.74 -15.41 -26.52
C THR A 126 8.25 -15.42 -26.22
N GLY A 127 7.51 -16.42 -26.73
CA GLY A 127 6.07 -16.57 -26.49
C GLY A 127 5.74 -16.91 -25.04
N ASP A 128 6.47 -17.86 -24.45
CA ASP A 128 6.26 -18.28 -23.05
C ASP A 128 6.60 -17.15 -22.09
N LEU A 129 7.68 -16.39 -22.35
CA LEU A 129 8.07 -15.25 -21.54
C LEU A 129 7.04 -14.11 -21.63
N ASN A 130 6.57 -13.75 -22.82
CA ASN A 130 5.50 -12.75 -22.95
C ASN A 130 4.24 -13.16 -22.17
N ALA A 131 3.82 -14.43 -22.26
CA ALA A 131 2.67 -14.92 -21.51
C ALA A 131 2.91 -14.92 -19.97
N PHE A 132 4.15 -15.19 -19.55
CA PHE A 132 4.53 -15.16 -18.14
C PHE A 132 4.53 -13.74 -17.57
N LEU A 133 5.05 -12.76 -18.32
CA LEU A 133 5.09 -11.34 -17.94
C LEU A 133 3.72 -10.68 -17.97
N ASP A 134 2.81 -11.12 -18.84
CA ASP A 134 1.41 -10.65 -18.93
C ASP A 134 0.56 -11.05 -17.71
N THR A 135 1.06 -11.93 -16.84
CA THR A 135 0.39 -12.34 -15.61
C THR A 135 1.04 -11.66 -14.40
N SER A 136 0.43 -10.58 -13.90
CA SER A 136 0.98 -9.73 -12.82
C SER A 136 1.36 -10.49 -11.54
N SER A 137 0.69 -11.60 -11.22
CA SER A 137 0.97 -12.38 -10.01
C SER A 137 2.18 -13.33 -10.09
N ASN A 138 2.80 -13.47 -11.26
CA ASN A 138 3.89 -14.42 -11.46
C ASN A 138 5.21 -13.95 -10.83
N ILE A 139 5.38 -12.65 -10.70
CA ILE A 139 6.55 -12.02 -10.11
C ILE A 139 6.08 -11.20 -8.93
N ARG A 140 6.78 -11.34 -7.80
CA ARG A 140 6.48 -10.60 -6.59
C ARG A 140 7.71 -9.89 -6.07
N TYR A 141 7.48 -8.78 -5.41
CA TYR A 141 8.49 -7.94 -4.80
C TYR A 141 8.18 -7.74 -3.31
N LEU A 142 9.23 -7.77 -2.49
CA LEU A 142 9.23 -7.38 -1.08
C LEU A 142 10.40 -6.43 -0.87
N ASN A 143 10.12 -5.21 -0.42
CA ASN A 143 11.15 -4.19 -0.20
C ASN A 143 12.06 -4.56 0.98
N ALA A 144 13.24 -3.94 1.03
CA ALA A 144 14.13 -4.10 2.18
C ALA A 144 13.57 -3.39 3.42
N PRO A 145 13.78 -3.94 4.63
CA PRO A 145 13.30 -3.30 5.84
C PRO A 145 13.82 -1.87 5.99
N GLY A 146 12.91 -0.90 6.03
CA GLY A 146 13.24 0.52 6.23
C GLY A 146 13.41 1.34 4.95
N ASP A 147 13.39 0.72 3.77
CA ASP A 147 13.32 1.46 2.50
C ASP A 147 11.89 1.95 2.29
N THR A 148 11.69 3.25 2.45
CA THR A 148 10.39 3.94 2.31
C THR A 148 10.58 5.24 1.52
N GLY A 149 9.50 5.70 0.88
CA GLY A 149 9.45 6.94 0.12
C GLY A 149 9.49 6.76 -1.40
N ASN A 150 9.57 7.91 -2.07
CA ASN A 150 9.57 8.01 -3.53
C ASN A 150 10.91 7.53 -4.11
N ASN A 151 10.86 6.69 -5.14
CA ASN A 151 12.00 6.04 -5.75
C ASN A 151 12.87 5.29 -4.73
N ALA A 152 12.24 4.72 -3.69
CA ALA A 152 12.93 3.99 -2.63
C ALA A 152 13.73 2.80 -3.19
N ASP A 153 13.24 2.20 -4.27
CA ASP A 153 13.97 1.16 -5.01
C ASP A 153 13.86 1.39 -6.53
N THR A 154 14.70 0.69 -7.30
CA THR A 154 14.77 0.78 -8.75
C THR A 154 14.84 -0.61 -9.35
N LEU A 155 13.86 -0.92 -10.21
CA LEU A 155 13.84 -2.12 -11.04
C LEU A 155 14.55 -1.87 -12.37
N ILE A 156 15.49 -2.74 -12.69
CA ILE A 156 16.16 -2.80 -13.99
C ILE A 156 15.78 -4.11 -14.66
N ILE A 157 15.42 -4.03 -15.94
CA ILE A 157 15.06 -5.17 -16.77
C ILE A 157 16.03 -5.25 -17.95
N THR A 158 16.74 -6.36 -18.07
CA THR A 158 17.62 -6.66 -19.21
C THR A 158 17.19 -7.94 -19.91
N ILE A 159 17.37 -7.97 -21.23
CA ILE A 159 16.97 -9.07 -22.12
C ILE A 159 18.17 -9.48 -22.95
N ASN A 160 18.42 -10.78 -23.02
CA ASN A 160 19.56 -11.38 -23.72
C ASN A 160 19.09 -12.63 -24.46
N ASP A 161 19.56 -12.84 -25.69
CA ASP A 161 19.25 -13.98 -26.56
C ASP A 161 20.23 -15.16 -26.43
N ASN A 162 21.19 -15.01 -25.53
CA ASN A 162 22.30 -15.91 -25.20
C ASN A 162 23.22 -16.25 -26.39
N ASN A 163 23.15 -15.46 -27.47
CA ASN A 163 23.84 -15.74 -28.73
C ASN A 163 24.77 -14.61 -29.20
N GLY A 164 24.93 -13.56 -28.41
CA GLY A 164 26.06 -12.62 -28.50
C GLY A 164 25.82 -11.36 -29.32
N SER A 165 24.57 -11.06 -29.69
CA SER A 165 24.14 -9.77 -30.29
C SER A 165 24.17 -8.60 -29.28
N GLY A 166 24.21 -8.91 -27.98
CA GLY A 166 24.25 -7.93 -26.89
C GLY A 166 22.90 -7.77 -26.18
N ASP A 167 22.98 -7.28 -24.94
CA ASP A 167 21.82 -7.19 -24.06
C ASP A 167 21.01 -5.92 -24.36
N VAL A 168 19.69 -6.03 -24.33
CA VAL A 168 18.78 -4.88 -24.33
C VAL A 168 18.38 -4.56 -22.90
N ALA A 169 18.63 -3.33 -22.46
CA ALA A 169 18.14 -2.81 -21.19
C ALA A 169 16.95 -1.87 -21.44
N LEU A 170 15.87 -2.07 -20.70
CA LEU A 170 14.80 -1.08 -20.62
C LEU A 170 15.22 0.08 -19.72
N ALA A 171 14.50 1.20 -19.80
CA ALA A 171 14.68 2.28 -18.85
C ALA A 171 14.40 1.76 -17.41
N PRO A 172 15.09 2.31 -16.39
CA PRO A 172 14.78 1.96 -15.01
C PRO A 172 13.33 2.30 -14.66
N VAL A 173 12.68 1.42 -13.90
CA VAL A 173 11.35 1.66 -13.31
C VAL A 173 11.55 1.94 -11.83
N HIS A 174 10.91 2.99 -11.32
CA HIS A 174 10.99 3.32 -9.91
C HIS A 174 9.92 2.58 -9.12
N ILE A 175 10.30 2.13 -7.92
CA ILE A 175 9.38 1.53 -6.97
C ILE A 175 9.27 2.52 -5.81
N ASP A 176 8.08 3.07 -5.65
CA ASP A 176 7.70 3.91 -4.54
C ASP A 176 7.21 3.00 -3.42
N VAL A 177 7.80 3.15 -2.24
CA VAL A 177 7.47 2.30 -1.09
C VAL A 177 6.78 3.15 -0.03
N ASP A 178 5.47 3.00 0.05
CA ASP A 178 4.67 3.59 1.12
C ASP A 178 5.06 2.96 2.45
N ALA A 179 5.32 3.81 3.43
CA ALA A 179 5.62 3.35 4.78
C ALA A 179 4.39 2.66 5.39
N VAL A 180 4.51 1.37 5.72
CA VAL A 180 3.73 0.76 6.80
C VAL A 180 4.30 1.31 8.08
N GLY A 181 3.66 2.31 8.68
CA GLY A 181 3.75 2.61 10.10
C GLY A 181 5.06 2.39 10.84
N ILE A 182 6.24 2.60 10.23
CA ILE A 182 7.50 2.58 10.95
C ILE A 182 7.65 3.97 11.50
N ALA A 183 7.22 4.12 12.74
CA ALA A 183 7.45 5.31 13.52
C ALA A 183 8.94 5.67 13.59
N THR A 184 9.19 6.95 13.48
CA THR A 184 10.46 7.62 13.68
C THR A 184 10.40 8.38 15.01
N ASN A 185 11.31 9.32 15.27
CA ASN A 185 11.21 10.19 16.46
C ASN A 185 10.66 11.60 16.09
N GLY A 186 9.97 11.71 14.97
CA GLY A 186 9.31 12.93 14.52
C GLY A 186 7.87 12.65 14.16
N ASP A 187 7.12 13.71 13.85
CA ASP A 187 5.69 13.63 13.54
C ASP A 187 5.42 12.68 12.35
N ASP A 188 4.75 11.56 12.62
CA ASP A 188 4.47 10.51 11.66
C ASP A 188 2.98 10.41 11.29
N SER A 189 2.72 9.81 10.13
CA SER A 189 1.37 9.44 9.67
C SER A 189 1.34 7.94 9.44
N ILE A 190 0.71 7.21 10.35
CA ILE A 190 0.71 5.76 10.42
C ILE A 190 -0.68 5.22 10.08
N ARG A 191 -0.72 4.22 9.19
CA ARG A 191 -1.93 3.45 8.91
C ARG A 191 -1.68 1.97 9.18
N GLY A 192 -2.55 1.35 9.95
CA GLY A 192 -2.60 -0.08 10.22
C GLY A 192 -3.12 -0.88 9.03
N THR A 193 -3.45 -2.13 9.31
CA THR A 193 -4.02 -3.09 8.36
C THR A 193 -5.42 -3.52 8.84
N PRO A 194 -6.22 -4.21 8.02
CA PRO A 194 -7.50 -4.75 8.48
C PRO A 194 -7.42 -5.98 9.43
N ALA A 195 -6.28 -6.21 10.08
CA ALA A 195 -6.05 -7.31 11.02
C ALA A 195 -5.56 -6.76 12.37
N ASP A 196 -5.68 -7.55 13.44
CA ASP A 196 -5.20 -7.15 14.77
C ASP A 196 -3.72 -6.71 14.75
N ASP A 197 -3.49 -5.42 14.98
CA ASP A 197 -2.20 -4.74 14.88
C ASP A 197 -1.63 -4.33 16.26
N THR A 198 -0.33 -4.11 16.31
CA THR A 198 0.34 -3.44 17.43
C THR A 198 1.21 -2.32 16.88
N ILE A 199 0.78 -1.08 17.10
CA ILE A 199 1.37 0.13 16.53
C ILE A 199 2.06 0.93 17.63
N MET A 200 3.29 1.38 17.38
CA MET A 200 4.04 2.27 18.28
C MET A 200 4.50 3.48 17.48
N ALA A 201 3.96 4.67 17.75
CA ALA A 201 4.23 5.93 17.05
C ALA A 201 5.47 6.70 17.54
N MET A 202 6.03 6.27 18.69
CA MET A 202 7.31 6.75 19.26
C MET A 202 7.28 8.20 19.77
N LEU A 203 8.06 9.12 19.20
CA LEU A 203 8.12 10.53 19.62
C LEU A 203 7.63 11.36 18.45
N GLY A 204 6.88 12.42 18.71
CA GLY A 204 6.35 13.25 17.64
C GLY A 204 4.90 13.59 17.92
N ASN A 205 4.30 14.46 17.11
CA ASN A 205 2.86 14.63 17.08
C ASN A 205 2.31 13.77 15.96
N ASP A 206 1.85 12.57 16.31
CA ASP A 206 1.56 11.54 15.33
C ASP A 206 0.09 11.50 14.94
N TRP A 207 -0.18 11.00 13.74
CA TRP A 207 -1.52 10.65 13.29
C TRP A 207 -1.57 9.16 12.98
N VAL A 208 -2.37 8.40 13.73
CA VAL A 208 -2.50 6.95 13.60
C VAL A 208 -3.94 6.57 13.27
N ASP A 209 -4.12 5.75 12.25
CA ASP A 209 -5.37 5.08 11.88
C ASP A 209 -5.15 3.58 11.85
N ALA A 210 -5.65 2.82 12.83
CA ALA A 210 -5.41 1.39 12.95
C ALA A 210 -6.29 0.52 12.02
N GLU A 211 -7.25 1.12 11.32
CA GLU A 211 -8.16 0.48 10.37
C GLU A 211 -9.16 -0.51 11.00
N ALA A 212 -8.96 -1.83 10.91
CA ALA A 212 -9.91 -2.80 11.42
C ALA A 212 -9.16 -3.94 12.10
N GLY A 213 -9.72 -4.52 13.16
CA GLY A 213 -8.97 -5.45 13.99
C GLY A 213 -9.28 -5.19 15.45
N ASN A 214 -8.65 -5.94 16.35
CA ASN A 214 -8.58 -5.53 17.76
C ASN A 214 -7.16 -5.05 18.00
N ASP A 215 -6.97 -3.75 17.85
CA ASP A 215 -5.66 -3.15 17.72
C ASP A 215 -5.13 -2.66 19.06
N THR A 216 -3.81 -2.57 19.16
CA THR A 216 -3.14 -1.90 20.28
C THR A 216 -2.25 -0.80 19.75
N VAL A 217 -2.60 0.45 20.05
CA VAL A 217 -1.90 1.64 19.56
C VAL A 217 -1.25 2.38 20.72
N PHE A 218 0.03 2.72 20.57
CA PHE A 218 0.79 3.59 21.46
C PHE A 218 1.22 4.84 20.68
N GLY A 219 0.70 6.02 21.04
CA GLY A 219 1.16 7.30 20.49
C GLY A 219 2.59 7.59 20.97
N GLY A 220 2.75 7.78 22.26
CA GLY A 220 4.03 8.06 22.89
C GLY A 220 4.11 9.52 23.30
N PRO A 221 5.32 10.10 23.46
CA PRO A 221 5.42 11.52 23.77
C PRO A 221 5.16 12.44 22.58
N GLY A 222 4.22 13.36 22.77
CA GLY A 222 3.84 14.43 21.83
C GLY A 222 2.31 14.57 21.78
N ASN A 223 1.78 15.39 20.88
CA ASN A 223 0.34 15.61 20.79
C ASN A 223 -0.25 14.74 19.66
N ASP A 224 -0.73 13.56 20.01
CA ASP A 224 -1.07 12.52 19.06
C ASP A 224 -2.56 12.52 18.70
N ARG A 225 -2.87 11.95 17.55
CA ARG A 225 -4.23 11.69 17.08
C ARG A 225 -4.35 10.22 16.73
N LEU A 226 -5.05 9.47 17.57
CA LEU A 226 -5.13 8.02 17.46
C LEU A 226 -6.57 7.58 17.17
N HIS A 227 -6.75 6.79 16.11
CA HIS A 227 -8.02 6.19 15.72
C HIS A 227 -7.88 4.66 15.75
N GLY A 228 -8.75 3.98 16.53
CA GLY A 228 -8.80 2.52 16.63
C GLY A 228 -9.46 1.89 15.40
N GLY A 229 -10.56 2.46 14.95
CA GLY A 229 -11.26 2.00 13.75
C GLY A 229 -12.33 0.96 14.07
N LEU A 230 -12.34 -0.19 13.39
CA LEU A 230 -13.34 -1.23 13.60
C LEU A 230 -12.81 -2.37 14.49
N GLY A 231 -13.45 -2.61 15.63
CA GLY A 231 -13.17 -3.73 16.52
C GLY A 231 -12.88 -3.25 17.93
N ASN A 232 -12.38 -4.12 18.84
CA ASN A 232 -12.21 -3.73 20.24
C ASN A 232 -10.76 -3.35 20.51
N ASP A 233 -10.50 -2.04 20.51
CA ASP A 233 -9.15 -1.51 20.46
C ASP A 233 -8.64 -1.07 21.82
N VAL A 234 -7.32 -0.91 21.90
CA VAL A 234 -6.62 -0.36 23.06
C VAL A 234 -5.71 0.77 22.60
N LEU A 235 -6.03 2.00 23.01
CA LEU A 235 -5.32 3.21 22.60
C LEU A 235 -4.65 3.86 23.82
N TYR A 236 -3.34 4.13 23.70
CA TYR A 236 -2.55 4.87 24.68
C TYR A 236 -2.03 6.15 24.03
N GLY A 237 -2.46 7.32 24.50
CA GLY A 237 -1.93 8.62 24.07
C GLY A 237 -0.49 8.76 24.53
N GLY A 238 -0.29 8.94 25.83
CA GLY A 238 1.02 9.07 26.43
C GLY A 238 1.20 10.46 27.03
N PRO A 239 2.43 11.00 27.07
CA PRO A 239 2.63 12.38 27.49
C PRO A 239 2.35 13.38 26.36
N GLY A 240 1.38 14.26 26.55
CA GLY A 240 1.07 15.36 25.64
C GLY A 240 -0.42 15.61 25.53
N PHE A 241 -0.84 16.53 24.66
CA PHE A 241 -2.26 16.83 24.46
C PHE A 241 -2.82 15.95 23.36
N ASP A 242 -3.37 14.80 23.73
CA ASP A 242 -3.75 13.76 22.78
C ASP A 242 -5.23 13.82 22.40
N THR A 243 -5.55 13.26 21.24
CA THR A 243 -6.92 13.00 20.80
C THR A 243 -7.06 11.52 20.46
N LEU A 244 -7.85 10.81 21.25
CA LEU A 244 -8.08 9.37 21.08
C LEU A 244 -9.51 9.12 20.63
N ARG A 245 -9.69 8.27 19.62
CA ARG A 245 -10.98 7.82 19.12
C ARG A 245 -11.00 6.30 19.01
N GLY A 246 -11.87 5.65 19.80
CA GLY A 246 -12.09 4.20 19.74
C GLY A 246 -12.76 3.76 18.44
N ASP A 247 -13.71 4.57 17.96
CA ASP A 247 -14.53 4.30 16.77
C ASP A 247 -15.59 3.21 17.00
N GLU A 248 -15.62 2.09 16.28
CA GLU A 248 -16.66 1.07 16.45
C GLU A 248 -16.17 -0.11 17.27
N GLY A 249 -16.67 -0.30 18.49
CA GLY A 249 -16.29 -1.46 19.29
C GLY A 249 -16.45 -1.27 20.78
N ASN A 250 -15.84 -2.13 21.59
CA ASN A 250 -15.77 -1.92 23.04
C ASN A 250 -14.32 -1.62 23.39
N ASP A 251 -13.98 -0.35 23.37
CA ASP A 251 -12.60 0.09 23.33
C ASP A 251 -12.06 0.43 24.72
N ARG A 252 -10.74 0.51 24.81
CA ARG A 252 -10.05 1.02 26.00
C ARG A 252 -9.14 2.17 25.62
N LEU A 253 -9.46 3.36 26.09
CA LEU A 253 -8.69 4.57 25.80
C LEU A 253 -8.02 5.07 27.07
N PHE A 254 -6.74 5.39 26.97
CA PHE A 254 -5.92 5.96 28.02
C PHE A 254 -5.27 7.23 27.48
N GLY A 255 -5.73 8.41 27.95
CA GLY A 255 -5.18 9.71 27.56
C GLY A 255 -3.71 9.82 27.96
N GLY A 256 -3.45 9.92 29.25
CA GLY A 256 -2.09 9.85 29.79
C GLY A 256 -1.76 11.04 30.67
N ASP A 257 -0.67 11.73 30.37
CA ASP A 257 -0.33 12.99 31.04
C ASP A 257 -0.79 14.15 30.14
N ASN A 258 -1.20 15.28 30.74
CA ASN A 258 -1.74 16.48 30.08
C ASN A 258 -3.24 16.37 29.72
N ASP A 259 -3.79 17.41 29.07
CA ASP A 259 -5.23 17.59 28.90
C ASP A 259 -5.69 16.90 27.61
N ASP A 260 -6.36 15.75 27.72
CA ASP A 260 -6.65 14.90 26.58
C ASP A 260 -8.11 14.98 26.11
N MET A 261 -8.35 14.61 24.85
CA MET A 261 -9.69 14.48 24.26
C MET A 261 -9.99 13.02 23.92
N LEU A 262 -10.97 12.42 24.59
CA LEU A 262 -11.31 11.00 24.43
C LEU A 262 -12.71 10.84 23.84
N TYR A 263 -12.80 10.09 22.74
CA TYR A 263 -14.03 9.68 22.07
C TYR A 263 -14.12 8.16 22.12
N GLY A 264 -15.03 7.60 22.93
CA GLY A 264 -15.27 6.16 22.91
C GLY A 264 -15.67 5.69 21.52
N GLY A 265 -16.61 6.41 20.90
CA GLY A 265 -17.17 6.03 19.61
C GLY A 265 -18.50 5.33 19.85
N THR A 266 -18.79 4.23 19.15
CA THR A 266 -19.99 3.41 19.42
C THR A 266 -19.61 2.11 20.12
N GLY A 267 -20.29 1.79 21.20
CA GLY A 267 -20.25 0.46 21.82
C GLY A 267 -20.26 0.55 23.33
N ASN A 268 -19.37 -0.12 24.06
CA ASN A 268 -19.33 0.03 25.51
C ASN A 268 -17.88 0.20 25.95
N ASP A 269 -17.45 1.45 26.01
CA ASP A 269 -16.03 1.77 26.08
C ASP A 269 -15.57 1.98 27.52
N VAL A 270 -14.27 1.85 27.73
CA VAL A 270 -13.63 2.14 29.00
C VAL A 270 -12.60 3.23 28.80
N LEU A 271 -12.85 4.40 29.39
CA LEU A 271 -12.07 5.60 29.19
C LEU A 271 -11.31 5.95 30.48
N PHE A 272 -10.04 6.31 30.31
CA PHE A 272 -9.16 6.80 31.36
C PHE A 272 -8.54 8.11 30.87
N GLY A 273 -8.87 9.22 31.53
CA GLY A 273 -8.28 10.53 31.19
C GLY A 273 -6.80 10.57 31.57
N GLY A 274 -6.49 10.13 32.79
CA GLY A 274 -5.15 10.20 33.34
C GLY A 274 -4.94 11.50 34.12
N ALA A 275 -3.81 12.15 33.92
CA ALA A 275 -3.40 13.33 34.67
C ALA A 275 -3.55 14.59 33.82
N GLY A 276 -4.60 15.36 34.05
CA GLY A 276 -4.83 16.59 33.29
C GLY A 276 -6.26 17.05 33.50
N ALA A 277 -6.68 18.06 32.74
CA ALA A 277 -8.07 18.45 32.62
C ALA A 277 -8.65 17.85 31.33
N ASP A 278 -9.18 16.64 31.42
CA ASP A 278 -9.54 15.84 30.25
C ASP A 278 -10.95 16.12 29.76
N MET A 279 -11.20 15.87 28.47
CA MET A 279 -12.51 15.99 27.85
C MET A 279 -12.99 14.66 27.27
N PHE A 280 -14.04 14.10 27.86
CA PHE A 280 -14.72 12.90 27.35
C PHE A 280 -15.90 13.30 26.46
N ILE A 281 -15.89 12.85 25.22
CA ILE A 281 -16.81 13.33 24.18
C ILE A 281 -17.70 12.19 23.70
N PHE A 282 -19.01 12.38 23.88
CA PHE A 282 -20.04 11.43 23.52
C PHE A 282 -20.71 11.81 22.21
N GLU A 283 -20.61 10.91 21.23
CA GLU A 283 -21.25 11.02 19.91
C GLU A 283 -22.61 10.31 19.90
N ALA A 284 -23.28 10.27 18.75
CA ALA A 284 -24.54 9.52 18.63
C ALA A 284 -24.27 8.01 18.76
N ASN A 285 -25.17 7.30 19.46
CA ASN A 285 -25.07 5.85 19.70
C ASN A 285 -23.79 5.42 20.45
N PHE A 286 -23.28 6.28 21.34
CA PHE A 286 -22.07 5.98 22.09
C PHE A 286 -22.15 4.68 22.91
N GLY A 287 -23.35 4.35 23.38
CA GLY A 287 -23.64 3.10 24.07
C GLY A 287 -23.45 3.21 25.58
N GLN A 288 -22.83 2.22 26.25
CA GLN A 288 -22.69 2.22 27.72
C GLN A 288 -21.23 2.33 28.16
N ASP A 289 -20.71 3.54 28.13
CA ASP A 289 -19.30 3.79 28.44
C ASP A 289 -19.04 3.94 29.93
N LYS A 290 -17.79 3.68 30.31
CA LYS A 290 -17.30 3.78 31.68
C LYS A 290 -16.04 4.65 31.74
N ILE A 291 -16.14 5.79 32.42
CA ILE A 291 -14.98 6.60 32.80
C ILE A 291 -14.50 6.13 34.18
N ASN A 292 -13.25 5.69 34.29
CA ASN A 292 -12.74 5.02 35.49
C ASN A 292 -11.99 5.91 36.48
N ASP A 293 -11.53 7.08 36.06
CA ASP A 293 -10.61 7.94 36.80
C ASP A 293 -11.00 9.42 36.80
N MET A 294 -12.27 9.74 36.57
CA MET A 294 -12.78 11.12 36.52
C MET A 294 -12.32 11.97 37.72
N GLU A 295 -11.62 13.06 37.42
CA GLU A 295 -11.15 14.07 38.35
C GLU A 295 -12.02 15.34 38.31
N ALA A 296 -11.78 16.26 39.26
CA ALA A 296 -12.59 17.47 39.39
C ALA A 296 -12.36 18.49 38.25
N GLN A 297 -11.24 18.40 37.54
CA GLN A 297 -10.92 19.27 36.41
C GLN A 297 -11.42 18.74 35.06
N ASP A 298 -11.89 17.49 35.01
CA ASP A 298 -12.35 16.87 33.78
C ASP A 298 -13.74 17.34 33.38
N MET A 299 -14.02 17.24 32.09
CA MET A 299 -15.27 17.63 31.48
C MET A 299 -15.86 16.52 30.61
N THR A 300 -17.19 16.50 30.54
CA THR A 300 -17.92 15.68 29.57
C THR A 300 -18.60 16.59 28.55
N HIS A 301 -18.59 16.20 27.28
CA HIS A 301 -19.24 16.92 26.19
C HIS A 301 -20.12 15.98 25.36
N PHE A 302 -21.36 16.37 25.10
CA PHE A 302 -22.27 15.62 24.24
C PHE A 302 -22.46 16.37 22.92
N LYS A 303 -22.09 15.78 21.79
CA LYS A 303 -22.22 16.44 20.48
C LYS A 303 -23.68 16.69 20.10
N SER A 304 -23.92 17.79 19.37
CA SER A 304 -25.25 18.18 18.88
C SER A 304 -25.86 17.09 17.98
N GLY A 305 -27.13 16.72 18.21
CA GLY A 305 -27.81 15.67 17.46
C GLY A 305 -28.01 14.36 18.21
N VAL A 306 -27.46 14.24 19.43
CA VAL A 306 -27.93 13.24 20.41
C VAL A 306 -29.36 13.64 20.80
N LEU A 307 -30.35 13.00 20.15
CA LEU A 307 -31.77 13.35 20.21
C LEU A 307 -32.32 13.25 21.63
N TYR A 308 -32.55 14.42 22.23
CA TYR A 308 -33.40 14.65 23.39
C TYR A 308 -34.87 14.46 22.96
N ASP A 309 -35.47 13.31 23.23
CA ASP A 309 -36.84 13.01 22.77
C ASP A 309 -37.94 13.56 23.69
N GLY A 310 -37.84 14.81 24.14
CA GLY A 310 -38.99 15.56 24.68
C GLY A 310 -39.72 14.97 25.90
N TYR A 311 -39.22 13.88 26.50
CA TYR A 311 -39.73 13.24 27.72
C TYR A 311 -38.65 13.05 28.80
N GLY A 312 -37.62 13.90 28.77
CA GLY A 312 -36.46 13.82 29.67
C GLY A 312 -35.40 12.86 29.13
N VAL A 313 -34.18 12.98 29.67
CA VAL A 313 -33.06 12.09 29.35
C VAL A 313 -33.48 10.66 29.70
N ILE A 314 -33.90 9.87 28.71
CA ILE A 314 -33.92 8.42 28.86
C ILE A 314 -32.48 7.96 28.64
N LEU A 315 -31.71 7.94 29.73
CA LEU A 315 -30.65 6.96 29.90
C LEU A 315 -31.34 5.59 29.81
N THR A 316 -31.34 4.95 28.63
CA THR A 316 -31.77 3.55 28.51
C THR A 316 -30.72 2.69 29.20
N GLY A 317 -30.83 2.64 30.52
CA GLY A 317 -29.79 2.15 31.42
C GLY A 317 -29.83 2.84 32.79
N LEU A 318 -31.01 3.23 33.28
CA LEU A 318 -31.23 3.83 34.62
C LEU A 318 -30.93 2.87 35.81
N ALA A 319 -30.09 1.85 35.59
CA ALA A 319 -29.44 1.09 36.65
C ALA A 319 -27.97 1.48 36.85
N GLU A 320 -27.29 2.12 35.88
CA GLU A 320 -25.82 2.22 35.93
C GLU A 320 -25.23 3.55 35.42
N LEU A 321 -25.92 4.68 35.57
CA LEU A 321 -25.19 5.97 35.68
C LEU A 321 -24.50 6.03 37.07
N LYS A 322 -23.55 5.13 37.30
CA LYS A 322 -22.51 5.28 38.32
C LYS A 322 -21.50 6.28 37.76
N ALA A 323 -21.86 7.55 37.80
CA ALA A 323 -20.83 8.58 37.87
C ALA A 323 -20.01 8.25 39.14
N ALA A 324 -18.77 7.82 38.92
CA ALA A 324 -17.84 7.42 39.96
C ALA A 324 -17.47 8.63 40.82
N THR A 325 -18.33 9.03 41.76
CA THR A 325 -17.81 9.66 42.98
C THR A 325 -17.08 8.57 43.75
N GLN A 326 -15.87 8.86 44.26
CA GLN A 326 -14.95 7.95 45.00
C GLN A 326 -15.56 7.08 46.13
N ASP A 327 -16.84 7.21 46.43
CA ASP A 327 -17.55 6.48 47.44
C ASP A 327 -18.64 5.59 46.80
N ALA A 328 -18.45 4.27 46.86
CA ALA A 328 -19.40 3.26 46.39
C ALA A 328 -20.75 3.28 47.14
N SER A 329 -20.95 4.18 48.11
CA SER A 329 -22.21 4.40 48.83
C SER A 329 -23.07 5.57 48.31
N SER A 330 -22.54 6.35 47.37
CA SER A 330 -23.20 7.55 46.84
C SER A 330 -24.04 7.19 45.59
N HIS A 331 -25.36 7.10 45.75
CA HIS A 331 -26.29 7.01 44.62
C HIS A 331 -26.72 8.40 44.16
N VAL A 332 -27.13 8.55 42.90
CA VAL A 332 -27.76 9.79 42.43
C VAL A 332 -29.09 9.97 43.15
N SER A 333 -29.20 11.03 43.95
CA SER A 333 -30.40 11.36 44.72
C SER A 333 -31.39 12.16 43.91
N ASN A 334 -30.89 13.02 43.01
CA ASN A 334 -31.72 13.92 42.22
C ASN A 334 -30.99 14.41 40.97
N VAL A 335 -31.74 14.64 39.88
CA VAL A 335 -31.22 15.29 38.67
C VAL A 335 -32.09 16.50 38.38
N THR A 336 -31.51 17.69 38.42
CA THR A 336 -32.22 18.96 38.27
C THR A 336 -31.70 19.71 37.06
N LEU A 337 -32.59 20.04 36.11
CA LEU A 337 -32.25 21.02 35.08
C LEU A 337 -32.09 22.40 35.74
N ILE A 338 -30.89 22.97 35.67
CA ILE A 338 -30.62 24.32 36.18
C ILE A 338 -31.13 25.36 35.18
N ASN A 339 -30.99 25.08 33.89
CA ASN A 339 -31.54 25.86 32.78
C ASN A 339 -31.59 24.98 31.51
N ASN A 340 -31.90 25.58 30.36
CA ASN A 340 -32.03 24.88 29.07
C ASN A 340 -30.73 24.23 28.56
N ALA A 341 -29.60 24.40 29.26
CA ALA A 341 -28.31 23.88 28.85
C ALA A 341 -27.54 23.17 29.98
N ASN A 342 -27.93 23.35 31.25
CA ASN A 342 -27.16 22.86 32.39
C ASN A 342 -27.97 21.87 33.24
N VAL A 343 -27.32 20.78 33.65
CA VAL A 343 -27.92 19.73 34.48
C VAL A 343 -27.13 19.61 35.77
N LYS A 344 -27.81 19.72 36.91
CA LYS A 344 -27.26 19.37 38.23
C LYS A 344 -27.57 17.92 38.55
N ILE A 345 -26.58 17.18 39.02
CA ILE A 345 -26.74 15.83 39.57
C ILE A 345 -26.38 15.94 41.04
N ASP A 346 -27.35 15.69 41.91
CA ASP A 346 -27.16 15.59 43.35
C ASP A 346 -27.00 14.13 43.75
N PHE A 347 -26.16 13.87 44.74
CA PHE A 347 -25.87 12.53 45.26
C PHE A 347 -26.46 12.34 46.65
N ASP A 348 -26.68 11.09 47.05
CA ASP A 348 -27.15 10.70 48.40
C ASP A 348 -26.10 11.04 49.47
N SER A 349 -24.83 11.20 49.08
CA SER A 349 -23.76 11.70 49.95
C SER A 349 -23.94 13.18 50.32
N GLY A 350 -24.79 13.92 49.60
CA GLY A 350 -24.95 15.37 49.72
C GLY A 350 -24.05 16.19 48.77
N ASP A 351 -23.18 15.52 48.00
CA ASP A 351 -22.39 16.15 46.94
C ASP A 351 -23.24 16.48 45.71
N SER A 352 -22.76 17.36 44.85
CA SER A 352 -23.43 17.64 43.57
C SER A 352 -22.45 18.01 42.47
N ILE A 353 -22.70 17.50 41.26
CA ILE A 353 -21.99 17.85 40.02
C ILE A 353 -22.91 18.71 39.16
N THR A 354 -22.37 19.70 38.47
CA THR A 354 -23.12 20.48 37.46
C THR A 354 -22.48 20.28 36.10
N LEU A 355 -23.24 19.69 35.19
CA LEU A 355 -22.90 19.58 33.78
C LEU A 355 -23.31 20.90 33.11
N TRP A 356 -22.34 21.60 32.55
CA TRP A 356 -22.55 22.86 31.84
C TRP A 356 -22.63 22.58 30.35
N GLY A 357 -23.78 22.83 29.73
CA GLY A 357 -23.90 22.90 28.28
C GLY A 357 -23.72 24.35 27.84
N SER A 358 -22.75 24.63 26.98
CA SER A 358 -22.71 25.90 26.26
C SER A 358 -23.44 25.74 24.91
N TYR A 359 -24.58 26.44 24.79
CA TYR A 359 -25.07 26.89 23.49
C TYR A 359 -24.09 27.98 23.01
N SER A 360 -23.49 27.88 21.82
CA SER A 360 -22.51 28.84 21.21
C SER A 360 -21.07 28.74 21.78
N ASP A 361 -19.95 28.59 21.06
CA ASP A 361 -19.52 28.81 19.67
C ASP A 361 -18.32 27.88 19.38
N TRP A 362 -18.29 27.11 18.29
CA TRP A 362 -17.57 27.42 17.03
C TRP A 362 -16.13 27.94 17.23
N ILE A 363 -15.12 27.07 17.11
CA ILE A 363 -13.88 27.42 16.42
C ILE A 363 -14.00 26.86 15.01
N ALA A 364 -14.00 27.78 14.06
CA ALA A 364 -14.07 27.53 12.64
C ALA A 364 -12.92 26.63 12.18
N ILE A 365 -13.28 25.55 11.48
CA ILE A 365 -12.51 25.07 10.34
C ILE A 365 -12.53 26.21 9.33
N PRO A 366 -11.39 26.73 8.83
CA PRO A 366 -11.39 27.44 7.57
C PRO A 366 -11.72 26.41 6.49
N ASP A 367 -12.98 26.38 6.09
CA ASP A 367 -13.44 25.53 5.00
C ASP A 367 -12.92 26.10 3.67
N HIS A 368 -12.36 25.20 2.86
CA HIS A 368 -12.08 25.24 1.43
C HIS A 368 -10.74 25.79 0.88
N ILE A 369 -10.00 24.83 0.33
CA ILE A 369 -9.13 24.85 -0.87
C ILE A 369 -9.32 26.10 -1.77
N VAL A 370 -8.25 26.90 -1.86
CA VAL A 370 -7.52 27.21 -3.11
C VAL A 370 -6.03 27.09 -2.81
#